data_AF-A0A5R8PD43-F1
#
_entry.id   AF-A0A5R8PD43-F1
#
_cell.length_a   1.000
_cell.length_b   1.000
_cell.length_c   1.000
_cell.angle_alpha   90.00
_cell.angle_beta   90.00
_cell.angle_gamma   90.00
#
_symmetry.space_group_name_H-M   'P 1'
#
loop_
_entity.id
_entity.type
_entity.pdbx_description
1 polymer ?
#
loop_
_entity_poly.entity_id
_entity_poly.type
_entity_poly.pdbx_seq_one_letter_code
_entity_poly.pdbx_strand_id
1 'polypeptide(L)'
;MDNTVLTARLDESYTVIGTSECVHRIREVTFQVTCVDDCIHSEGRICTECAPSWQLDYEFDEPFPFERVARVTVRDLLDAGHVRVGDRLASPDSEVTAVITGCGGLMLPDGRIFTNPSAAANAVGGNRNE
;
A
#
# COMPACT_ATOMS: atom_id res chain seq x y z
N MET A 1 -17.63 20.88 -12.07
CA MET A 1 -16.40 20.34 -11.46
C MET A 1 -16.76 19.99 -10.04
N ASP A 2 -17.13 18.73 -9.83
CA ASP A 2 -17.52 18.20 -8.53
C ASP A 2 -16.31 18.27 -7.60
N ASN A 3 -16.36 19.19 -6.65
CA ASN A 3 -15.30 19.45 -5.69
C ASN A 3 -15.35 18.40 -4.56
N THR A 4 -15.44 17.13 -4.93
CA THR A 4 -15.59 16.02 -3.99
C THR A 4 -14.22 15.74 -3.38
N VAL A 5 -14.10 15.98 -2.09
CA VAL A 5 -12.91 15.65 -1.32
C VAL A 5 -13.16 14.35 -0.58
N LEU A 6 -12.23 13.41 -0.71
CA LEU A 6 -12.26 12.12 -0.04
C LEU A 6 -11.22 12.12 1.06
N THR A 7 -11.61 11.68 2.24
CA THR A 7 -10.68 11.44 3.34
C THR A 7 -10.24 9.99 3.29
N ALA A 8 -8.94 9.76 3.45
CA ALA A 8 -8.36 8.43 3.47
C ALA A 8 -7.35 8.30 4.59
N ARG A 9 -7.21 7.09 5.13
CA ARG A 9 -6.27 6.77 6.20
C ARG A 9 -5.16 5.89 5.65
N LEU A 10 -3.93 6.37 5.76
CA LEU A 10 -2.72 5.60 5.47
C LEU A 10 -2.23 4.97 6.78
N ASP A 11 -2.25 3.64 6.84
CA ASP A 11 -1.63 2.92 7.95
C ASP A 11 -0.12 2.83 7.67
N GLU A 12 0.67 3.62 8.39
CA GLU A 12 2.14 3.61 8.37
C GLU A 12 2.69 2.79 9.55
N SER A 13 1.89 1.88 10.11
CA SER A 13 2.28 1.05 11.23
C SER A 13 3.35 0.03 10.83
N TYR A 14 4.34 -0.16 11.69
CA TYR A 14 5.40 -1.13 11.49
C TYR A 14 5.88 -1.73 12.81
N THR A 15 6.43 -2.94 12.71
CA THR A 15 7.10 -3.61 13.83
C THR A 15 8.61 -3.60 13.60
N VAL A 16 9.39 -3.28 14.62
CA VAL A 16 10.87 -3.30 14.51
C VAL A 16 11.41 -4.67 14.92
N ILE A 17 12.20 -5.27 14.03
CA ILE A 17 12.87 -6.54 14.32
C ILE A 17 13.95 -6.34 15.39
N GLY A 18 13.95 -7.21 16.40
CA GLY A 18 14.90 -7.16 17.52
C GLY A 18 14.32 -6.57 18.81
N THR A 19 13.58 -5.47 18.72
CA THR A 19 12.87 -4.90 19.90
C THR A 19 11.44 -5.43 20.04
N SER A 20 10.87 -5.98 18.97
CA SER A 20 9.44 -6.35 18.88
C SER A 20 8.50 -5.17 19.19
N GLU A 21 9.01 -3.95 19.03
CA GLU A 21 8.22 -2.74 19.22
C GLU A 21 7.28 -2.58 18.02
N CYS A 22 5.98 -2.55 18.30
CA CYS A 22 4.96 -2.26 17.30
C CYS A 22 4.65 -0.76 17.37
N VAL A 23 5.09 -0.03 16.35
CA VAL A 23 4.77 1.38 16.16
C VAL A 23 3.48 1.46 15.38
N HIS A 24 2.40 1.87 16.04
CA HIS A 24 1.13 2.12 15.39
C HIS A 24 1.05 3.58 14.94
N ARG A 25 0.94 3.81 13.63
CA ARG A 25 0.89 5.17 13.06
C ARG A 25 -0.12 5.21 11.93
N ILE A 26 -1.23 5.90 12.13
CA ILE A 26 -2.21 6.17 11.08
C ILE A 26 -2.12 7.64 10.72
N ARG A 27 -1.99 7.93 9.42
CA ARG A 27 -2.00 9.28 8.87
C ARG A 27 -3.25 9.50 8.03
N GLU A 28 -4.02 10.51 8.39
CA GLU A 28 -5.15 10.95 7.57
C GLU A 28 -4.65 11.82 6.41
N VAL A 29 -5.13 11.55 5.21
CA VAL A 29 -4.79 12.23 3.97
C VAL A 29 -6.07 12.53 3.22
N THR A 30 -6.19 13.75 2.72
CA THR A 30 -7.33 14.15 1.89
C THR A 30 -6.95 14.10 0.41
N PHE A 31 -7.87 13.60 -0.40
CA PHE A 31 -7.72 13.48 -1.85
C PHE A 31 -8.81 14.25 -2.55
N GLN A 32 -8.45 14.97 -3.60
CA GLN A 32 -9.43 15.64 -4.46
C GLN A 32 -9.79 14.74 -5.63
N VAL A 33 -11.09 14.47 -5.81
CA VAL A 33 -11.60 13.73 -6.97
C VAL A 33 -11.42 14.58 -8.22
N THR A 34 -10.80 13.99 -9.25
CA THR A 34 -10.57 14.65 -10.54
C THR A 34 -10.83 13.67 -11.68
N CYS A 35 -11.00 14.19 -12.91
CA CYS A 35 -11.01 13.36 -14.10
C CYS A 35 -9.59 12.85 -14.42
N VAL A 36 -9.53 11.78 -15.22
CA VAL A 36 -8.27 11.15 -15.65
C VAL A 36 -7.36 12.15 -16.36
N ASP A 37 -7.91 12.97 -17.24
CA ASP A 37 -7.15 13.92 -18.07
C ASP A 37 -6.40 14.99 -17.25
N ASP A 38 -6.93 15.36 -16.07
CA ASP A 38 -6.38 16.38 -15.17
C ASP A 38 -5.70 15.75 -13.92
N CYS A 39 -5.53 14.43 -13.90
CA CYS A 39 -5.03 13.74 -12.72
C CYS A 39 -3.51 13.81 -12.59
N ILE A 40 -3.06 14.49 -11.54
CA ILE A 40 -1.66 14.50 -11.14
C ILE A 40 -1.48 13.48 -10.01
N HIS A 41 -0.94 12.31 -10.36
CA HIS A 41 -0.74 11.15 -9.50
C HIS A 41 0.14 11.42 -8.25
N SER A 42 0.86 12.53 -8.21
CA SER A 42 1.74 12.91 -7.11
C SER A 42 1.16 13.96 -6.16
N GLU A 43 0.03 14.60 -6.49
CA GLU A 43 -0.47 15.79 -5.77
C GLU A 43 -1.76 15.54 -4.97
N GLY A 44 -1.98 14.32 -4.47
CA GLY A 44 -3.18 14.03 -3.67
C GLY A 44 -4.48 14.18 -4.47
N ARG A 45 -4.43 13.90 -5.77
CA ARG A 45 -5.61 13.82 -6.63
C ARG A 45 -5.91 12.37 -6.99
N ILE A 46 -7.19 12.03 -7.04
CA ILE A 46 -7.67 10.67 -7.33
C ILE A 46 -8.66 10.70 -8.48
N CYS A 47 -8.38 9.90 -9.51
CA CYS A 47 -9.29 9.65 -10.62
C CYS A 47 -9.72 8.18 -10.63
N THR A 48 -10.61 7.82 -11.57
CA THR A 48 -11.11 6.45 -11.74
C THR A 48 -10.01 5.42 -11.99
N GLU A 49 -8.91 5.80 -12.64
CA GLU A 49 -7.79 4.90 -12.93
C GLU A 49 -6.82 4.76 -11.75
N CYS A 50 -6.63 5.82 -10.98
CA CYS A 50 -5.77 5.77 -9.78
C CYS A 50 -6.48 5.11 -8.59
N ALA A 51 -7.80 5.22 -8.53
CA ALA A 51 -8.58 4.79 -7.37
C ALA A 51 -8.30 3.33 -6.96
N PRO A 52 -8.17 2.36 -7.88
CA PRO A 52 -7.75 1.01 -7.53
C PRO A 52 -6.39 0.95 -6.83
N SER A 53 -5.38 1.68 -7.34
CA SER A 53 -4.03 1.68 -6.76
C SER A 53 -4.02 2.35 -5.39
N TRP A 54 -4.65 3.52 -5.27
CA TRP A 54 -4.71 4.24 -3.99
C TRP A 54 -5.45 3.45 -2.92
N GLN A 55 -6.48 2.67 -3.26
CA GLN A 55 -7.20 1.84 -2.30
C GLN A 55 -6.35 0.71 -1.69
N LEU A 56 -5.26 0.31 -2.37
CA LEU A 56 -4.34 -0.67 -1.81
C LEU A 56 -3.55 -0.07 -0.65
N ASP A 57 -3.08 1.17 -0.81
CA ASP A 57 -2.29 1.86 0.20
C ASP A 57 -3.14 2.59 1.26
N TYR A 58 -4.28 3.16 0.87
CA TYR A 58 -5.10 4.06 1.67
C TYR A 58 -6.50 3.49 1.90
N GLU A 59 -7.01 3.67 3.10
CA GLU A 59 -8.39 3.34 3.46
C GLU A 59 -9.29 4.56 3.33
N PHE A 60 -10.09 4.62 2.26
CA PHE A 60 -11.01 5.74 2.02
C PHE A 60 -12.31 5.62 2.82
N ASP A 61 -12.71 6.69 3.47
CA ASP A 61 -14.01 6.82 4.14
C ASP A 61 -15.19 6.85 3.13
N GLU A 62 -16.40 6.60 3.63
CA GLU A 62 -17.63 6.71 2.83
C GLU A 62 -18.26 8.09 2.95
N PRO A 63 -18.88 8.63 1.87
CA PRO A 63 -19.13 7.98 0.57
C PRO A 63 -17.93 8.04 -0.39
N PHE A 64 -17.58 6.89 -0.97
CA PHE A 64 -16.53 6.78 -1.98
C PHE A 64 -17.15 6.55 -3.38
N PRO A 65 -16.87 7.40 -4.38
CA PRO A 65 -17.59 7.41 -5.66
C PRO A 65 -17.13 6.34 -6.65
N PHE A 66 -16.08 5.58 -6.34
CA PHE A 66 -15.51 4.57 -7.23
C PHE A 66 -15.75 3.14 -6.72
N GLU A 67 -15.55 2.16 -7.59
CA GLU A 67 -15.65 0.75 -7.22
C GLU A 67 -14.60 0.39 -6.16
N ARG A 68 -15.04 -0.33 -5.13
CA ARG A 68 -14.18 -0.75 -4.02
C ARG A 68 -13.32 -1.93 -4.46
N VAL A 69 -12.01 -1.82 -4.26
CA VAL A 69 -11.06 -2.91 -4.54
C VAL A 69 -10.78 -3.69 -3.27
N ALA A 70 -10.70 -5.01 -3.39
CA ALA A 70 -10.33 -5.87 -2.28
C ALA A 70 -8.89 -5.58 -1.85
N ARG A 71 -8.71 -5.20 -0.58
CA ARG A 71 -7.40 -4.97 0.02
C ARG A 71 -6.83 -6.31 0.45
N VAL A 72 -5.79 -6.76 -0.26
CA VAL A 72 -5.04 -7.98 0.09
C VAL A 72 -3.92 -7.61 1.05
N THR A 73 -3.64 -8.48 2.01
CA THR A 73 -2.48 -8.37 2.91
C THR A 73 -1.32 -9.24 2.42
N VAL A 74 -0.10 -9.00 2.94
CA VAL A 74 1.05 -9.87 2.64
C VAL A 74 0.77 -11.30 3.10
N ARG A 75 -0.01 -11.48 4.17
CA ARG A 75 -0.49 -12.78 4.63
C ARG A 75 -1.36 -13.45 3.57
N ASP A 76 -2.35 -12.75 3.01
CA ASP A 76 -3.20 -13.31 1.94
C ASP A 76 -2.39 -13.74 0.72
N LEU A 77 -1.35 -12.97 0.36
CA LEU A 77 -0.46 -13.31 -0.75
C LEU A 77 0.40 -14.55 -0.45
N LEU A 78 0.83 -14.73 0.80
CA LEU A 78 1.52 -15.94 1.26
C LEU A 78 0.59 -17.16 1.22
N ASP A 79 -0.63 -17.02 1.74
CA ASP A 79 -1.64 -18.09 1.77
C ASP A 79 -2.10 -18.48 0.35
N ALA A 80 -2.20 -17.51 -0.56
CA ALA A 80 -2.47 -17.75 -1.98
C ALA A 80 -1.25 -18.29 -2.75
N GLY A 81 -0.05 -18.30 -2.15
CA GLY A 81 1.18 -18.77 -2.79
C GLY A 81 1.74 -17.83 -3.87
N HIS A 82 1.29 -16.57 -3.91
CA HIS A 82 1.82 -15.55 -4.82
C HIS A 82 3.21 -15.06 -4.42
N VAL A 83 3.51 -15.10 -3.13
CA VAL A 83 4.83 -14.78 -2.57
C VAL A 83 5.24 -15.88 -1.59
N ARG A 84 6.54 -15.97 -1.29
CA ARG A 84 7.11 -16.94 -0.34
C ARG A 84 7.93 -16.23 0.71
N VAL A 85 7.99 -16.85 1.90
CA VAL A 85 8.84 -16.36 2.98
C VAL A 85 10.30 -16.37 2.52
N GLY A 86 10.98 -15.24 2.68
CA GLY A 86 12.34 -15.02 2.23
C GLY A 86 12.46 -14.42 0.82
N ASP A 87 11.35 -14.26 0.09
CA ASP A 87 11.37 -13.58 -1.21
C ASP A 87 11.86 -12.14 -1.05
N ARG A 88 12.78 -11.76 -1.94
CA ARG A 88 13.40 -10.45 -1.99
C ARG A 88 12.74 -9.64 -3.09
N LEU A 89 12.10 -8.56 -2.69
CA LEU A 89 11.37 -7.67 -3.57
C LEU A 89 12.22 -6.42 -3.76
N ALA A 90 12.84 -6.31 -4.92
CA ALA A 90 13.49 -5.07 -5.33
C ALA A 90 12.42 -4.15 -5.91
N SER A 91 12.33 -2.92 -5.41
CA SER A 91 11.57 -1.90 -6.11
C SER A 91 12.42 -1.43 -7.30
N PRO A 92 11.88 -1.39 -8.54
CA PRO A 92 12.65 -0.91 -9.69
C PRO A 92 13.13 0.54 -9.53
N ASP A 93 12.42 1.34 -8.72
CA ASP A 93 12.74 2.74 -8.40
C ASP A 93 13.65 2.92 -7.18
N SER A 94 14.02 1.86 -6.45
CA SER A 94 14.87 1.98 -5.27
C SER A 94 15.68 0.72 -5.00
N GLU A 95 16.97 0.89 -4.66
CA GLU A 95 17.86 -0.18 -4.19
C GLU A 95 17.38 -0.85 -2.87
N VAL A 96 16.26 -0.41 -2.33
CA VAL A 96 15.63 -0.98 -1.14
C VAL A 96 15.04 -2.35 -1.50
N THR A 97 15.75 -3.40 -1.10
CA THR A 97 15.27 -4.78 -1.20
C THR A 97 14.48 -5.11 0.05
N ALA A 98 13.17 -5.27 -0.10
CA ALA A 98 12.32 -5.74 0.99
C ALA A 98 12.25 -7.27 1.01
N VAL A 99 11.97 -7.88 2.17
CA VAL A 99 11.94 -9.33 2.37
C VAL A 99 10.60 -9.76 2.95
N ILE A 100 9.95 -10.74 2.36
CA ILE A 100 8.72 -11.32 2.90
C ILE A 100 9.04 -12.14 4.16
N THR A 101 8.41 -11.80 5.27
CA THR A 101 8.61 -12.47 6.57
C THR A 101 7.57 -13.57 6.81
N GLY A 102 7.92 -14.57 7.64
CA GLY A 102 6.99 -15.65 8.04
C GLY A 102 5.77 -15.15 8.85
N CYS A 103 5.89 -13.95 9.43
CA CYS A 103 4.79 -13.28 10.12
C CYS A 103 3.76 -12.66 9.16
N GLY A 104 3.97 -12.75 7.83
CA GLY A 104 3.05 -12.17 6.86
C GLY A 104 3.18 -10.65 6.78
N GLY A 105 4.42 -10.15 6.90
CA GLY A 105 4.77 -8.76 6.71
C GLY A 105 5.97 -8.60 5.80
N LEU A 106 6.12 -7.40 5.25
CA LEU A 106 7.24 -7.00 4.39
C LEU A 106 8.31 -6.30 5.24
N MET A 107 9.51 -6.88 5.31
CA MET A 107 10.63 -6.35 6.08
C MET A 107 11.56 -5.52 5.19
N LEU A 108 11.82 -4.28 5.57
CA LEU A 108 12.82 -3.44 4.94
C LEU A 108 14.23 -3.72 5.49
N PRO A 109 15.30 -3.33 4.77
CA PRO A 109 16.69 -3.51 5.22
C PRO A 109 17.02 -2.83 6.55
N ASP A 110 16.26 -1.79 6.92
CA ASP A 110 16.39 -1.09 8.20
C ASP A 110 15.76 -1.84 9.38
N GLY A 111 15.18 -3.02 9.13
CA GLY A 111 14.57 -3.88 10.15
C GLY A 111 13.11 -3.57 10.46
N ARG A 112 12.47 -2.63 9.76
CA ARG A 112 11.02 -2.37 9.91
C ARG A 112 10.20 -3.38 9.11
N ILE A 113 9.19 -3.96 9.76
CA ILE A 113 8.26 -4.94 9.19
C ILE A 113 6.89 -4.32 9.08
N PHE A 114 6.35 -4.24 7.87
CA PHE A 114 5.03 -3.70 7.57
C PHE A 114 4.06 -4.84 7.27
N THR A 115 2.95 -4.91 8.00
CA THR A 115 1.90 -5.94 7.82
C THR A 115 0.61 -5.36 7.22
N ASN A 116 0.66 -4.12 6.75
CA ASN A 116 -0.48 -3.42 6.18
C ASN A 116 -0.74 -3.86 4.71
N PRO A 117 -1.93 -3.59 4.15
CA PRO A 117 -2.23 -3.87 2.76
C PRO A 117 -1.29 -3.15 1.77
N SER A 118 -0.80 -1.96 2.13
CA SER A 118 0.20 -1.19 1.38
C SER A 118 1.46 -2.02 1.11
N ALA A 119 1.94 -2.76 2.12
CA ALA A 119 3.08 -3.66 1.98
C ALA A 119 2.79 -4.82 0.99
N ALA A 120 1.55 -5.30 0.94
CA ALA A 120 1.13 -6.33 0.00
C ALA A 120 1.14 -5.80 -1.44
N ALA A 121 0.66 -4.57 -1.64
CA ALA A 121 0.68 -3.89 -2.93
C ALA A 121 2.11 -3.76 -3.46
N ASN A 122 3.04 -3.33 -2.60
CA ASN A 122 4.46 -3.25 -2.93
C ASN A 122 5.06 -4.64 -3.20
N ALA A 123 4.60 -5.68 -2.49
CA ALA A 123 5.07 -7.04 -2.69
C ALA A 123 4.69 -7.64 -4.05
N VAL A 124 3.50 -7.33 -4.57
CA VAL A 124 3.09 -7.78 -5.91
C VAL A 124 3.60 -6.83 -7.00
N GLY A 125 3.64 -5.53 -6.72
CA GLY A 125 4.08 -4.50 -7.67
C GLY A 125 5.55 -4.60 -8.07
N GLY A 126 6.43 -5.04 -7.15
CA GLY A 126 7.85 -5.29 -7.43
C GLY A 126 8.11 -6.44 -8.41
N ASN A 127 7.09 -7.18 -8.80
CA ASN A 127 7.18 -8.29 -9.76
C ASN A 127 6.58 -7.95 -11.14
N ARG A 128 6.36 -6.66 -11.45
CA ARG A 128 5.94 -6.19 -12.78
C ARG A 128 7.18 -5.81 -13.61
N ASN A 129 7.88 -6.82 -14.10
CA ASN A 129 8.71 -6.71 -15.29
C ASN A 129 7.99 -7.49 -16.40
N GLU A 130 7.14 -6.81 -17.15
CA GLU A 130 6.75 -7.19 -18.51
C GLU A 130 6.50 -5.96 -19.38
#